data_AF-A0A2V5YC81-F1
#
_entry.id   AF-A0A2V5YC81-F1
#
_cell.length_a   1.000
_cell.length_b   1.000
_cell.length_c   1.000
_cell.angle_alpha   90.00
_cell.angle_beta   90.00
_cell.angle_gamma   90.00
#
_symmetry.space_group_name_H-M   'P 1'
#
loop_
_entity.id
_entity.type
_entity.pdbx_description
1 polymer ?
#
loop_
_entity_poly.entity_id
_entity_poly.type
_entity_poly.pdbx_seq_one_letter_code
_entity_poly.pdbx_strand_id
1 'polypeptide(L)'
;MAANPIERDAIAGPGLIEISARIEAHFGHADRAISALQKLLSMPYSGPLNPQNVPLTSELLSLDPMFDLLRNDPRFKKLVASGAAK
;
A
#
# COMPACT_ATOMS: atom_id res chain seq x y z
N MET A 1 21.33 8.26 -17.53
CA MET A 1 20.70 7.08 -16.89
C MET A 1 19.20 7.18 -17.11
N ALA A 2 18.58 6.17 -17.72
CA ALA A 2 17.12 6.11 -17.86
C ALA A 2 16.55 5.40 -16.63
N ALA A 3 15.67 6.06 -15.88
CA ALA A 3 14.96 5.42 -14.78
C ALA A 3 13.99 4.37 -15.36
N ASN A 4 14.01 3.15 -14.79
CA ASN A 4 13.04 2.15 -15.16
C ASN A 4 11.64 2.64 -14.75
N PRO A 5 10.58 2.37 -15.54
CA PRO A 5 9.23 2.63 -15.07
C PRO A 5 9.03 1.93 -13.72
N ILE A 6 8.38 2.62 -12.76
CA ILE A 6 8.20 2.18 -11.36
C ILE A 6 7.65 0.75 -11.28
N GLU A 7 6.85 0.34 -12.27
CA GLU A 7 6.28 -1.00 -12.41
C GLU A 7 7.30 -2.11 -12.75
N ARG A 8 8.45 -1.74 -13.31
CA ARG A 8 9.56 -2.63 -13.71
C ARG A 8 10.78 -2.51 -12.82
N ASP A 9 10.78 -1.57 -11.87
CA ASP A 9 11.81 -1.47 -10.86
C ASP A 9 11.45 -2.34 -9.67
N ALA A 10 11.96 -3.57 -9.65
CA ALA A 10 11.74 -4.50 -8.55
C ALA A 10 12.45 -4.09 -7.24
N ILE A 11 13.35 -3.09 -7.29
CA ILE A 11 14.19 -2.68 -6.15
C ILE A 11 13.61 -1.43 -5.48
N ALA A 12 13.31 -0.38 -6.24
CA ALA A 12 12.72 0.87 -5.71
C ALA A 12 11.21 1.00 -5.95
N GLY A 13 10.66 0.25 -6.91
CA GLY A 13 9.27 0.39 -7.37
C GLY A 13 8.22 0.12 -6.30
N PRO A 14 8.27 -1.02 -5.56
CA PRO A 14 7.30 -1.30 -4.50
C PRO A 14 7.30 -0.25 -3.39
N GLY A 15 8.48 0.26 -3.02
CA GLY A 15 8.58 1.32 -2.02
C GLY A 15 7.92 2.63 -2.48
N LEU A 16 8.13 3.00 -3.74
CA LEU A 16 7.46 4.17 -4.33
C LEU A 16 5.93 3.98 -4.42
N ILE A 17 5.46 2.77 -4.73
CA ILE A 17 4.02 2.45 -4.77
C ILE A 17 3.40 2.59 -3.38
N GLU A 18 4.08 2.17 -2.31
CA GLU A 18 3.58 2.36 -0.94
C GLU A 18 3.49 3.84 -0.57
N ILE A 19 4.53 4.62 -0.89
CA ILE A 19 4.53 6.06 -0.65
C ILE A 19 3.39 6.73 -1.40
N SER A 20 3.19 6.39 -2.69
CA SER A 20 2.06 6.90 -3.47
C SER A 20 0.72 6.48 -2.88
N ALA A 21 0.56 5.22 -2.46
CA ALA A 21 -0.68 4.75 -1.83
C ALA A 21 -1.05 5.56 -0.58
N ARG A 22 -0.06 5.90 0.24
CA ARG A 22 -0.22 6.73 1.45
C ARG A 22 -0.58 8.17 1.12
N ILE A 23 0.07 8.77 0.12
CA ILE A 23 -0.26 10.13 -0.34
C ILE A 23 -1.72 10.16 -0.86
N GLU A 24 -2.09 9.24 -1.73
CA GLU A 24 -3.44 9.16 -2.29
C GLU A 24 -4.49 8.89 -1.19
N ALA A 25 -4.16 8.07 -0.19
CA ALA A 25 -5.01 7.86 0.98
C ALA A 25 -5.22 9.16 1.78
N HIS A 26 -4.15 9.94 1.98
CA HIS A 26 -4.20 11.20 2.71
C HIS A 26 -5.04 12.27 1.99
N PHE A 27 -5.03 12.29 0.66
CA PHE A 27 -5.89 13.19 -0.12
C PHE A 27 -7.31 12.65 -0.34
N GLY A 28 -7.65 11.47 0.20
CA GLY A 28 -8.97 10.86 0.03
C GLY A 28 -9.23 10.30 -1.38
N HIS A 29 -8.20 10.14 -2.20
CA HIS A 29 -8.30 9.53 -3.53
C HIS A 29 -8.37 8.00 -3.42
N ALA A 30 -9.50 7.52 -2.90
CA ALA A 30 -9.71 6.13 -2.53
C ALA A 30 -9.42 5.14 -3.67
N ASP A 31 -9.87 5.41 -4.90
CA ASP A 31 -9.65 4.52 -6.04
C ASP A 31 -8.16 4.25 -6.32
N ARG A 32 -7.34 5.31 -6.30
CA ARG A 32 -5.91 5.23 -6.58
C ARG A 32 -5.17 4.55 -5.44
N ALA A 33 -5.50 4.92 -4.19
CA ALA A 33 -4.91 4.32 -3.01
C ALA A 33 -5.21 2.82 -2.95
N ILE A 34 -6.48 2.42 -3.07
CA ILE A 34 -6.92 1.01 -2.99
C ILE A 34 -6.28 0.16 -4.09
N SER A 35 -6.16 0.68 -5.31
CA SER A 35 -5.52 -0.03 -6.42
C SER A 35 -4.02 -0.27 -6.15
N ALA A 36 -3.32 0.72 -5.58
CA ALA A 36 -1.92 0.58 -5.18
C ALA A 36 -1.76 -0.41 -4.02
N LEU A 37 -2.63 -0.34 -3.01
CA LEU A 37 -2.63 -1.28 -1.87
C LEU A 37 -2.88 -2.73 -2.31
N GLN A 38 -3.81 -2.97 -3.22
CA GLN A 38 -4.05 -4.30 -3.81
C GLN A 38 -2.81 -4.87 -4.49
N LYS A 39 -2.11 -4.02 -5.26
CA LYS A 39 -0.89 -4.41 -5.95
C LYS A 39 0.21 -4.78 -4.95
N LEU A 40 0.39 -3.97 -3.90
CA LEU A 40 1.37 -4.21 -2.83
C LEU A 40 1.09 -5.50 -2.06
N LEU A 41 -0.16 -5.75 -1.66
CA LEU A 41 -0.55 -6.97 -0.95
C LEU A 41 -0.41 -8.24 -1.82
N SER A 42 -0.35 -8.09 -3.14
CA SER A 42 -0.17 -9.21 -4.08
C SER A 42 1.30 -9.56 -4.35
N MET A 43 2.26 -8.79 -3.84
CA MET A 43 3.69 -9.00 -4.06
C MET A 43 4.49 -8.97 -2.75
N PRO A 44 5.51 -9.82 -2.59
CA PRO A 44 6.47 -9.64 -1.52
C PRO A 44 7.33 -8.41 -1.82
N TYR A 45 7.52 -7.52 -0.85
CA TYR A 45 8.40 -6.38 -0.97
C TYR A 45 8.97 -5.94 0.39
N SER A 46 9.98 -5.09 0.37
CA SER A 46 10.51 -4.42 1.58
C SER A 46 9.79 -3.10 1.79
N GLY A 47 9.15 -2.92 2.95
CA GLY A 47 8.49 -1.66 3.31
C GLY A 47 9.50 -0.54 3.51
N PRO A 48 9.40 0.60 2.80
CA PRO A 48 10.41 1.66 2.85
C PRO A 48 10.33 2.54 4.11
N LEU A 49 9.25 2.42 4.90
CA LEU A 49 8.93 3.37 5.98
C LEU A 49 9.17 2.84 7.39
N ASN A 50 9.66 1.61 7.55
CA ASN A 50 10.04 1.12 8.87
C ASN A 50 11.49 0.61 8.89
N PRO A 51 12.19 0.73 10.04
CA PRO A 51 13.60 0.32 10.16
C PRO A 51 13.84 -1.18 9.92
N GLN A 52 12.78 -1.98 10.01
CA GLN A 52 12.79 -3.43 9.86
C GLN A 52 12.45 -3.88 8.42
N ASN A 53 12.24 -2.94 7.49
CA ASN A 53 11.77 -3.15 6.12
C ASN A 53 10.53 -4.05 5.97
N VAL A 54 9.65 -4.07 6.98
CA VAL A 54 8.42 -4.87 6.99
C VAL A 54 7.44 -4.35 5.93
N PRO A 55 6.96 -5.19 4.99
CA PRO A 55 5.96 -4.78 4.01
C PRO A 55 4.66 -4.31 4.69
N LEU A 56 3.88 -3.53 3.95
CA LEU A 56 2.53 -3.20 4.37
C LEU A 56 1.67 -4.47 4.36
N THR A 57 1.14 -4.83 5.52
CA THR A 57 0.22 -5.95 5.71
C THR A 57 -1.19 -5.43 5.96
N SER A 58 -2.18 -6.30 5.82
CA SER A 58 -3.58 -5.93 6.10
C SER A 58 -3.80 -5.54 7.55
N GLU A 59 -3.06 -6.12 8.50
CA GLU A 59 -3.06 -5.71 9.90
C GLU A 59 -2.53 -4.28 10.05
N LEU A 60 -1.42 -3.95 9.37
CA LEU A 60 -0.84 -2.61 9.42
C LEU A 60 -1.79 -1.57 8.81
N LEU A 61 -2.47 -1.91 7.72
CA LEU A 61 -3.52 -1.08 7.13
C LEU A 61 -4.67 -0.76 8.09
N SER A 62 -5.05 -1.72 8.94
CA SER A 62 -6.09 -1.52 9.93
C SER A 62 -5.64 -0.68 11.12
N LEU A 63 -4.35 -0.70 11.46
CA LEU A 63 -3.79 0.01 12.61
C LEU A 63 -3.34 1.43 12.28
N ASP A 64 -2.91 1.67 11.04
CA ASP A 64 -2.33 2.94 10.61
C ASP A 64 -3.41 4.02 10.37
N PRO A 65 -3.39 5.15 11.12
CA PRO A 65 -4.35 6.24 10.97
C PRO A 65 -4.31 6.92 9.60
N MET A 66 -3.24 6.77 8.82
CA MET A 66 -3.12 7.36 7.49
C MET A 66 -4.21 6.85 6.53
N PHE A 67 -4.79 5.68 6.80
CA PHE A 67 -5.88 5.11 6.01
C PHE A 67 -7.27 5.37 6.58
N ASP A 68 -7.41 6.20 7.63
CA ASP A 68 -8.70 6.50 8.25
C ASP A 68 -9.70 7.08 7.26
N LEU A 69 -9.24 7.91 6.30
CA LEU A 69 -10.07 8.47 5.24
C LEU A 69 -10.63 7.40 4.29
N LEU A 70 -9.96 6.25 4.17
CA LEU A 70 -10.38 5.11 3.34
C LEU A 70 -11.24 4.10 4.10
N ARG A 71 -11.34 4.20 5.44
CA ARG A 71 -12.09 3.22 6.27
C ARG A 71 -13.58 3.15 5.95
N ASN A 72 -14.14 4.20 5.37
CA ASN A 72 -15.54 4.21 4.94
C ASN A 72 -15.75 3.47 3.61
N ASP A 73 -14.69 3.21 2.83
CA ASP A 73 -14.79 2.51 1.55
C ASP A 73 -14.91 0.98 1.75
N PRO A 74 -15.95 0.33 1.19
CA PRO A 74 -16.16 -1.11 1.32
C PRO A 74 -15.02 -1.95 0.71
N ARG A 75 -14.32 -1.43 -0.31
CA ARG A 75 -13.18 -2.12 -0.94
C ARG A 75 -11.96 -2.11 -0.02
N PHE A 76 -11.75 -1.03 0.73
CA PHE A 76 -10.69 -0.96 1.75
C PHE A 76 -10.96 -1.96 2.88
N LYS A 77 -12.21 -2.05 3.35
CA LYS A 77 -12.60 -3.07 4.36
C LYS A 77 -12.32 -4.50 3.87
N LYS A 78 -12.57 -4.78 2.60
CA LYS A 78 -12.26 -6.09 1.99
C LYS A 78 -10.75 -6.36 1.95
N LEU A 79 -9.92 -5.36 1.67
CA LEU A 79 -8.46 -5.49 1.69
C LEU A 79 -7.93 -5.83 3.09
N VAL A 80 -8.44 -5.15 4.11
CA VAL A 80 -8.08 -5.42 5.51
C VAL A 80 -8.53 -6.83 5.92
N ALA A 81 -9.76 -7.22 5.58
CA ALA A 81 -10.29 -8.54 5.93
C ALA A 81 -9.59 -9.68 5.16
N SER A 82 -9.13 -9.44 3.93
CA SER A 82 -8.55 -10.48 3.08
C SER A 82 -7.12 -10.86 3.44
N GLY A 83 -6.34 -9.98 4.07
CA GLY A 83 -4.98 -10.32 4.51
C GLY A 83 -4.92 -10.97 5.89
N ALA A 84 -5.94 -10.77 6.73
CA ALA A 84 -6.08 -11.47 8.01
C ALA A 84 -6.37 -12.98 7.86
N ALA A 85 -6.62 -13.44 6.63
CA ALA A 85 -7.07 -14.81 6.34
C ALA A 85 -5.99 -15.70 5.69
N LYS A 86 -4.69 -15.36 5.81
CA LYS A 86 -3.61 -16.19 5.23
C LYS A 86 -2.57 -16.60 6.25
#